data_AF-A0A3B9DP67-F1
#
_entry.id   AF-A0A3B9DP67-F1
#
_cell.length_a   1.000
_cell.length_b   1.000
_cell.length_c   1.000
_cell.angle_alpha   90.00
_cell.angle_beta   90.00
_cell.angle_gamma   90.00
#
_symmetry.space_group_name_H-M   'P 1'
#
loop_
_entity.id
_entity.type
_entity.pdbx_description
1 polymer ?
#
loop_
_entity_poly.entity_id
_entity_poly.type
_entity_poly.pdbx_seq_one_letter_code
_entity_poly.pdbx_strand_id
1 'polypeptide(L)'
;AIRTEIDAAWPGLFGTRLVNMEGLISESLAQPRFNMALLLSFALCALVLATVGIYGVTSYLVVRRTGEIGVRMALGSDASSTFRLVVSQTLTYVLLGGVLGVVAYAFAAGVIRGLLYEVSPLDPLTLVSVVALLIVTAAGAAAIPARRATRVDPVTALASE
;
A
#
# COMPACT_ATOMS: atom_id res chain seq x y z
N ALA A 1 -52.08 17.65 -27.16
CA ALA A 1 -53.53 17.33 -27.07
C ALA A 1 -53.78 16.19 -26.08
N ILE A 2 -53.25 14.98 -26.30
CA ILE A 2 -53.50 13.83 -25.40
C ILE A 2 -52.86 14.00 -23.99
N ARG A 3 -51.69 14.64 -23.88
CA ARG A 3 -51.03 14.90 -22.59
C ARG A 3 -51.83 15.83 -21.66
N THR A 4 -52.52 16.82 -22.23
CA THR A 4 -53.27 17.83 -21.48
C THR A 4 -54.57 17.32 -20.87
N GLU A 5 -55.14 16.22 -21.39
CA GLU A 5 -56.33 15.59 -20.77
C GLU A 5 -55.99 14.60 -19.67
N ILE A 6 -54.83 13.93 -19.76
CA ILE A 6 -54.42 12.91 -18.77
C ILE A 6 -54.02 13.56 -17.44
N ASP A 7 -53.40 14.74 -17.45
CA ASP A 7 -53.05 15.49 -16.24
C ASP A 7 -54.29 16.03 -15.49
N ALA A 8 -55.40 16.25 -16.18
CA ALA A 8 -56.65 16.71 -15.57
C ALA A 8 -57.42 15.58 -14.84
N ALA A 9 -57.26 14.33 -15.29
CA ALA A 9 -57.99 13.19 -14.76
C ALA A 9 -57.35 12.58 -13.50
N TRP A 10 -56.04 12.74 -13.29
CA TRP A 10 -55.31 12.15 -12.16
C TRP A 10 -54.18 13.07 -11.66
N PRO A 11 -54.48 14.13 -10.90
CA PRO A 11 -53.47 15.06 -10.37
C PRO A 11 -52.67 14.35 -9.27
N GLY A 12 -51.57 13.69 -9.66
CA GLY A 12 -50.67 13.00 -8.74
C GLY A 12 -50.01 11.72 -9.29
N LEU A 13 -50.49 11.16 -10.40
CA LEU A 13 -49.95 9.91 -10.95
C LEU A 13 -48.53 10.07 -11.54
N PHE A 14 -48.17 11.29 -11.94
CA PHE A 14 -46.82 11.68 -12.38
C PHE A 14 -46.14 12.67 -11.41
N GLY A 15 -46.58 12.68 -10.14
CA GLY A 15 -46.03 13.54 -9.08
C GLY A 15 -44.66 13.08 -8.54
N THR A 16 -44.16 11.93 -8.95
CA THR A 16 -42.77 11.58 -8.74
C THR A 16 -41.94 12.38 -9.74
N ARG A 17 -41.24 13.42 -9.25
CA ARG A 17 -40.12 14.02 -9.98
C ARG A 17 -39.36 12.87 -10.65
N LEU A 18 -39.19 12.94 -11.97
CA LEU A 18 -38.14 12.22 -12.69
C LEU A 18 -36.79 12.76 -12.17
N VAL A 19 -36.45 12.46 -10.93
CA VAL A 19 -35.06 12.46 -10.50
C VAL A 19 -34.52 11.19 -11.14
N ASN A 20 -33.69 11.37 -12.17
CA ASN A 20 -32.93 10.26 -12.75
C ASN A 20 -32.35 9.45 -11.58
N MET A 21 -32.36 8.10 -11.65
CA MET A 21 -31.71 7.29 -10.62
C MET A 21 -30.27 7.78 -10.36
N GLU A 22 -29.61 8.32 -11.38
CA GLU A 22 -28.30 9.00 -11.31
C GLU A 22 -28.25 10.17 -10.30
N GLY A 23 -29.31 10.97 -10.18
CA GLY A 23 -29.41 12.09 -9.25
C GLY A 23 -29.48 11.65 -7.78
N LEU A 24 -30.32 10.66 -7.47
CA LEU A 24 -30.44 10.09 -6.12
C LEU A 24 -29.19 9.30 -5.70
N ILE A 25 -28.55 8.60 -6.65
CA ILE A 25 -27.28 7.90 -6.44
C ILE A 25 -26.14 8.90 -6.22
N SER A 26 -26.13 10.05 -6.89
CA SER A 26 -25.09 11.07 -6.70
C SER A 26 -25.10 11.69 -5.30
N GLU A 27 -26.29 11.93 -4.73
CA GLU A 27 -26.45 12.43 -3.35
C GLU A 27 -26.11 11.36 -2.30
N SER A 28 -26.51 10.09 -2.51
CA SER A 28 -26.18 8.99 -1.59
C SER A 28 -24.72 8.52 -1.66
N LEU A 29 -24.05 8.66 -2.81
CA LEU A 29 -22.65 8.25 -2.96
C LEU A 29 -21.64 9.37 -2.71
N ALA A 30 -22.07 10.63 -2.57
CA ALA A 30 -21.17 11.75 -2.30
C ALA A 30 -20.33 11.53 -1.02
N GLN A 31 -20.97 11.04 0.05
CA GLN A 31 -20.32 10.84 1.35
C GLN A 31 -19.37 9.62 1.39
N PRO A 32 -19.75 8.42 0.89
CA PRO A 32 -18.81 7.31 0.71
C PRO A 32 -17.60 7.68 -0.16
N ARG A 33 -17.80 8.44 -1.24
CA ARG A 33 -16.72 8.87 -2.15
C ARG A 33 -15.73 9.81 -1.46
N PHE A 34 -16.23 10.77 -0.68
CA PHE A 34 -15.39 11.66 0.10
C PHE A 34 -14.55 10.90 1.12
N ASN A 35 -15.17 9.98 1.88
CA ASN A 35 -14.46 9.14 2.83
C ASN A 35 -13.41 8.25 2.15
N MET A 36 -13.72 7.66 0.99
CA MET A 36 -12.74 6.90 0.22
C MET A 36 -11.57 7.77 -0.26
N ALA A 37 -11.82 8.99 -0.74
CA ALA A 37 -10.75 9.89 -1.16
C ALA A 37 -9.83 10.26 0.01
N LEU A 38 -10.40 10.49 1.20
CA LEU A 38 -9.65 10.76 2.42
C LEU A 38 -8.84 9.54 2.90
N LEU A 39 -9.43 8.35 2.89
CA LEU A 39 -8.73 7.11 3.23
C LEU A 39 -7.60 6.82 2.25
N LEU A 40 -7.82 7.07 0.96
CA LEU A 40 -6.83 6.86 -0.09
C LEU A 40 -5.67 7.85 0.04
N SER A 41 -5.92 9.11 0.41
CA SER A 41 -4.85 10.07 0.67
C SER A 41 -4.01 9.67 1.89
N PHE A 42 -4.64 9.25 2.99
CA PHE A 42 -3.91 8.71 4.15
C PHE A 42 -3.11 7.45 3.82
N ALA A 43 -3.69 6.53 3.04
CA ALA A 43 -3.01 5.33 2.58
C ALA A 43 -1.77 5.67 1.74
N LEU A 44 -1.85 6.66 0.84
CA LEU A 44 -0.71 7.14 0.07
C LEU A 44 0.37 7.75 0.97
N CYS A 45 -0.01 8.60 1.93
CA CYS A 45 0.94 9.16 2.90
C CYS A 45 1.62 8.06 3.72
N ALA A 46 0.87 7.08 4.21
CA ALA A 46 1.41 5.93 4.93
C ALA A 46 2.38 5.12 4.06
N LEU A 47 2.06 4.91 2.79
CA LEU A 47 2.92 4.21 1.83
C LEU A 47 4.23 4.95 1.60
N VAL A 48 4.17 6.29 1.46
CA VAL A 48 5.36 7.14 1.35
C VAL A 48 6.21 7.05 2.61
N LEU A 49 5.61 7.18 3.79
CA LEU A 49 6.32 7.07 5.08
C LEU A 49 6.97 5.68 5.25
N ALA A 50 6.26 4.61 4.91
CA ALA A 50 6.82 3.25 4.93
C ALA A 50 8.01 3.12 3.98
N THR A 51 7.90 3.66 2.75
CA THR A 51 8.98 3.66 1.76
C THR A 51 10.21 4.39 2.27
N VAL A 52 10.03 5.59 2.85
CA VAL A 52 11.13 6.38 3.43
C VAL A 52 11.75 5.67 4.62
N GLY A 53 10.95 5.08 5.51
CA GLY A 53 11.44 4.33 6.66
C GLY A 53 12.26 3.11 6.25
N ILE A 54 11.75 2.31 5.31
CA ILE A 54 12.48 1.15 4.77
C ILE A 54 13.78 1.60 4.10
N TYR A 55 13.75 2.63 3.28
CA TYR A 55 14.96 3.19 2.66
C TYR A 55 15.97 3.64 3.72
N GLY A 56 15.53 4.37 4.76
CA GLY A 56 16.39 4.85 5.84
C GLY A 56 17.06 3.71 6.60
N VAL A 57 16.28 2.72 7.05
CA VAL A 57 16.80 1.56 7.80
C VAL A 57 17.76 0.74 6.93
N THR A 58 17.38 0.46 5.67
CA THR A 58 18.23 -0.32 4.76
C THR A 58 19.51 0.42 4.38
N SER A 59 19.42 1.72 4.09
CA SER A 59 20.60 2.57 3.81
C SER A 59 21.54 2.63 5.02
N TYR A 60 20.99 2.76 6.23
CA TYR A 60 21.79 2.75 7.46
C TYR A 60 22.52 1.42 7.66
N LEU A 61 21.81 0.30 7.47
CA LEU A 61 22.40 -1.04 7.57
C LEU A 61 23.50 -1.29 6.53
N VAL A 62 23.30 -0.82 5.30
CA VAL A 62 24.31 -0.89 4.23
C VAL A 62 25.56 -0.12 4.62
N VAL A 63 25.41 1.15 5.05
CA VAL A 63 26.55 1.98 5.45
C VAL A 63 27.36 1.32 6.57
N ARG A 64 26.67 0.79 7.59
CA ARG A 64 27.31 0.12 8.74
C ARG A 64 28.02 -1.19 8.36
N ARG A 65 27.65 -1.81 7.23
CA ARG A 65 28.26 -3.06 6.72
C ARG A 65 29.18 -2.84 5.51
N THR A 66 29.49 -1.60 5.16
CA THR A 66 30.29 -1.28 3.96
C THR A 66 31.67 -1.93 4.01
N GLY A 67 32.33 -1.98 5.17
CA GLY A 67 33.62 -2.65 5.35
C GLY A 67 33.56 -4.15 5.07
N GLU A 68 32.60 -4.87 5.67
CA GLU A 68 32.39 -6.30 5.41
C GLU A 68 32.04 -6.58 3.94
N ILE A 69 31.20 -5.73 3.34
CA ILE A 69 30.82 -5.82 1.93
C ILE A 69 32.03 -5.58 1.03
N GLY A 70 32.88 -4.60 1.36
CA GLY A 70 34.12 -4.28 0.65
C GLY A 70 35.11 -5.44 0.67
N VAL A 71 35.32 -6.06 1.84
CA VAL A 71 36.16 -7.26 1.98
C VAL A 71 35.60 -8.43 1.16
N ARG A 72 34.28 -8.66 1.20
CA ARG A 72 33.63 -9.69 0.37
C ARG A 72 33.83 -9.46 -1.13
N MET A 73 33.67 -8.22 -1.59
CA MET A 73 33.88 -7.88 -3.00
C MET A 73 35.37 -7.98 -3.41
N ALA A 74 36.30 -7.60 -2.54
CA ALA A 74 37.74 -7.76 -2.77
C ALA A 74 38.16 -9.23 -2.88
N LEU A 75 37.49 -10.12 -2.15
CA LEU A 75 37.66 -11.58 -2.27
C LEU A 75 36.95 -12.19 -3.50
N GLY A 76 36.37 -11.36 -4.37
CA GLY A 76 35.74 -11.78 -5.62
C GLY A 76 34.25 -12.14 -5.51
N SER A 77 33.55 -11.73 -4.44
CA SER A 77 32.11 -12.01 -4.35
C SER A 77 31.32 -11.27 -5.44
N ASP A 78 30.39 -11.97 -6.07
CA ASP A 78 29.49 -11.40 -7.07
C ASP A 78 28.59 -10.32 -6.44
N ALA A 79 28.56 -9.14 -7.07
CA ALA A 79 27.69 -8.01 -6.72
C ALA A 79 26.21 -8.43 -6.65
N SER A 80 25.79 -9.41 -7.46
CA SER A 80 24.43 -9.95 -7.43
C SER A 80 24.09 -10.62 -6.09
N SER A 81 25.08 -11.28 -5.47
CA SER A 81 24.90 -11.99 -4.19
C SER A 81 24.66 -11.01 -3.04
N THR A 82 25.40 -9.89 -3.03
CA THR A 82 25.26 -8.82 -2.04
C THR A 82 23.93 -8.09 -2.22
N PHE A 83 23.54 -7.79 -3.45
CA PHE A 83 22.22 -7.21 -3.74
C PHE A 83 21.10 -8.11 -3.22
N ARG A 84 21.14 -9.41 -3.55
CA ARG A 84 20.12 -10.38 -3.13
C ARG A 84 20.06 -10.49 -1.61
N LEU A 85 21.20 -10.50 -0.93
CA LEU A 85 21.27 -10.58 0.53
C LEU A 85 20.57 -9.39 1.21
N VAL A 86 20.86 -8.16 0.75
CA VAL A 86 20.25 -6.94 1.32
C VAL A 86 18.74 -6.92 1.09
N VAL A 87 18.31 -7.24 -0.12
CA VAL A 87 16.88 -7.30 -0.47
C VAL A 87 16.17 -8.40 0.31
N SER A 88 16.74 -9.61 0.39
CA SER A 88 16.12 -10.72 1.14
C SER A 88 16.00 -10.41 2.63
N GLN A 89 17.02 -9.81 3.23
CA GLN A 89 16.97 -9.44 4.64
C GLN A 89 15.87 -8.41 4.91
N THR A 90 15.75 -7.41 4.02
CA THR A 90 14.68 -6.41 4.08
C THR A 90 13.31 -7.05 3.96
N LEU A 91 13.13 -7.94 2.98
CA LEU A 91 11.89 -8.66 2.76
C LEU A 91 11.50 -9.52 3.97
N THR A 92 12.45 -10.16 4.65
CA THR A 92 12.14 -10.92 5.88
C THR A 92 11.53 -10.03 6.96
N TYR A 93 12.07 -8.82 7.19
CA TYR A 93 11.50 -7.89 8.17
C TYR A 93 10.10 -7.42 7.75
N VAL A 94 9.90 -7.16 6.46
CA VAL A 94 8.59 -6.75 5.92
C VAL A 94 7.57 -7.87 6.04
N LEU A 95 7.96 -9.11 5.79
CA LEU A 95 7.09 -10.28 5.96
C LEU A 95 6.69 -10.48 7.42
N LEU A 96 7.65 -10.36 8.36
CA LEU A 96 7.36 -10.45 9.79
C LEU A 96 6.39 -9.34 10.23
N GLY A 97 6.64 -8.09 9.81
CA GLY A 97 5.74 -6.97 10.05
C GLY A 97 4.37 -7.18 9.41
N GLY A 98 4.32 -7.73 8.19
CA GLY A 98 3.09 -8.04 7.47
C GLY A 98 2.24 -9.09 8.18
N VAL A 99 2.85 -10.18 8.65
CA VAL A 99 2.16 -11.21 9.45
C VAL A 99 1.57 -10.58 10.73
N LEU A 100 2.36 -9.79 11.46
CA LEU A 100 1.88 -9.08 12.65
C LEU A 100 0.74 -8.11 12.33
N GLY A 101 0.82 -7.39 11.22
CA GLY A 101 -0.21 -6.48 10.74
C GLY A 101 -1.52 -7.19 10.40
N VAL A 102 -1.45 -8.33 9.69
CA VAL A 102 -2.63 -9.16 9.36
C VAL A 102 -3.28 -9.71 10.63
N VAL A 103 -2.48 -10.18 11.59
CA VAL A 103 -3.00 -10.64 12.89
C VAL A 103 -3.70 -9.50 13.62
N ALA A 104 -3.06 -8.33 13.73
CA ALA A 104 -3.66 -7.14 14.36
C ALA A 104 -4.96 -6.70 13.66
N TYR A 105 -4.98 -6.72 12.33
CA TYR A 105 -6.17 -6.45 11.53
C TYR A 105 -7.30 -7.44 11.83
N ALA A 106 -7.01 -8.74 11.91
CA ALA A 106 -8.02 -9.75 12.20
C ALA A 106 -8.68 -9.54 13.58
N PHE A 107 -7.91 -9.12 14.59
CA PHE A 107 -8.45 -8.74 15.89
C PHE A 107 -9.33 -7.49 15.81
N ALA A 108 -8.87 -6.44 15.12
CA ALA A 108 -9.64 -5.20 14.93
C ALA A 108 -10.92 -5.40 14.10
N ALA A 109 -10.86 -6.26 13.08
CA ALA A 109 -11.97 -6.65 12.22
C ALA A 109 -13.11 -7.26 13.05
N GLY A 110 -12.78 -8.05 14.08
CA GLY A 110 -13.77 -8.60 15.02
C GLY A 110 -14.62 -7.53 15.72
N VAL A 111 -14.02 -6.39 16.06
CA VAL A 111 -14.71 -5.26 16.73
C VAL A 111 -15.64 -4.52 15.76
N ILE A 112 -15.22 -4.37 14.50
CA ILE A 112 -15.92 -3.56 13.48
C ILE A 112 -16.97 -4.39 12.71
N ARG A 113 -16.99 -5.72 12.85
CA ARG A 113 -17.99 -6.62 12.23
C ARG A 113 -19.44 -6.17 12.43
N GLY A 114 -19.78 -5.59 13.58
CA GLY A 114 -21.12 -5.08 13.86
C GLY A 114 -21.52 -3.81 13.08
N LEU A 115 -20.54 -3.15 12.42
CA LEU A 115 -20.72 -1.90 11.67
C LEU A 115 -20.71 -2.11 10.15
N LEU A 116 -20.27 -3.27 9.65
CA LEU A 116 -20.28 -3.61 8.23
C LEU A 116 -21.51 -4.46 7.90
N TYR A 117 -22.46 -3.88 7.18
CA TYR A 117 -23.54 -4.62 6.51
C TYR A 117 -22.97 -5.27 5.23
N GLU A 118 -23.22 -6.57 5.03
CA GLU A 118 -22.93 -7.38 3.82
C GLU A 118 -21.46 -7.54 3.35
N VAL A 119 -20.48 -6.82 3.89
CA VAL A 119 -19.07 -6.98 3.49
C VAL A 119 -18.28 -7.77 4.53
N SER A 120 -17.68 -8.89 4.13
CA SER A 120 -16.77 -9.65 5.01
C SER A 120 -15.51 -8.83 5.28
N PRO A 121 -15.20 -8.48 6.55
CA PRO A 121 -13.99 -7.73 6.88
C PRO A 121 -12.70 -8.57 6.75
N LEU A 122 -12.77 -9.81 6.27
CA LEU A 122 -11.61 -10.66 5.99
C LEU A 122 -11.70 -11.18 4.56
N ASP A 123 -11.85 -10.29 3.60
CA ASP A 123 -11.78 -10.65 2.17
C ASP A 123 -10.35 -11.07 1.80
N PRO A 124 -10.11 -12.33 1.39
CA PRO A 124 -8.78 -12.83 1.06
C PRO A 124 -8.15 -12.09 -0.12
N LEU A 125 -8.95 -11.66 -1.11
CA LEU A 125 -8.43 -10.98 -2.30
C LEU A 125 -7.84 -9.61 -1.92
N THR A 126 -8.56 -8.85 -1.10
CA THR A 126 -8.09 -7.57 -0.55
C THR A 126 -6.83 -7.77 0.30
N LEU A 127 -6.79 -8.75 1.21
CA LEU A 127 -5.59 -8.99 2.03
C LEU A 127 -4.36 -9.37 1.20
N VAL A 128 -4.52 -10.28 0.23
CA VAL A 128 -3.42 -10.69 -0.66
C VAL A 128 -2.91 -9.52 -1.49
N SER A 129 -3.81 -8.70 -2.04
CA SER A 129 -3.41 -7.52 -2.84
C SER A 129 -2.64 -6.49 -2.01
N VAL A 130 -3.06 -6.23 -0.76
CA VAL A 130 -2.35 -5.30 0.14
C VAL A 130 -0.96 -5.84 0.50
N VAL A 131 -0.85 -7.12 0.86
CA VAL A 131 0.45 -7.74 1.16
C VAL A 131 1.37 -7.72 -0.06
N ALA A 132 0.85 -8.04 -1.25
CA ALA A 132 1.62 -7.98 -2.48
C ALA A 132 2.12 -6.55 -2.79
N LEU A 133 1.25 -5.55 -2.62
CA LEU A 133 1.61 -4.14 -2.80
C LEU A 133 2.74 -3.74 -1.84
N LEU A 134 2.66 -4.11 -0.56
CA LEU A 134 3.68 -3.82 0.44
C LEU A 134 5.02 -4.51 0.14
N ILE A 135 4.99 -5.74 -0.37
CA ILE A 135 6.21 -6.45 -0.81
C ILE A 135 6.88 -5.71 -1.97
N VAL A 136 6.09 -5.29 -2.97
CA VAL A 136 6.61 -4.56 -4.14
C VAL A 136 7.20 -3.21 -3.73
N THR A 137 6.52 -2.45 -2.86
CA THR A 137 7.05 -1.16 -2.38
C THR A 137 8.30 -1.33 -1.54
N ALA A 138 8.35 -2.33 -0.65
CA ALA A 138 9.55 -2.62 0.12
C ALA A 138 10.73 -3.04 -0.75
N ALA A 139 10.50 -3.92 -1.73
CA ALA A 139 11.54 -4.33 -2.68
C ALA A 139 12.05 -3.14 -3.49
N GLY A 140 11.16 -2.26 -3.95
CA GLY A 140 11.51 -1.03 -4.65
C GLY A 140 12.33 -0.07 -3.78
N ALA A 141 11.92 0.15 -2.53
CA ALA A 141 12.61 1.00 -1.57
C ALA A 141 14.04 0.48 -1.26
N ALA A 142 14.18 -0.83 -1.07
CA ALA A 142 15.46 -1.47 -0.74
C ALA A 142 16.41 -1.60 -1.95
N ALA A 143 15.88 -1.62 -3.17
CA ALA A 143 16.68 -1.80 -4.38
C ALA A 143 17.70 -0.68 -4.60
N ILE A 144 17.36 0.57 -4.24
CA ILE A 144 18.25 1.73 -4.38
C ILE A 144 19.49 1.60 -3.45
N PRO A 145 19.35 1.46 -2.12
CA PRO A 145 20.48 1.30 -1.23
C PRO A 145 21.24 0.00 -1.47
N ALA A 146 20.57 -1.09 -1.85
CA ALA A 146 21.23 -2.34 -2.24
C ALA A 146 22.12 -2.16 -3.48
N ARG A 147 21.64 -1.43 -4.50
CA ARG A 147 22.46 -1.08 -5.68
C ARG A 147 23.63 -0.17 -5.31
N ARG A 148 23.42 0.79 -4.41
CA ARG A 148 24.52 1.63 -3.90
C ARG A 148 25.60 0.79 -3.23
N ALA A 149 25.23 -0.20 -2.41
CA ALA A 149 26.16 -1.12 -1.75
C ALA A 149 27.07 -1.85 -2.75
N THR A 150 26.51 -2.31 -3.88
CA THR A 150 27.26 -3.03 -4.92
C THR A 150 28.20 -2.17 -5.75
N ARG A 151 28.05 -0.83 -5.69
CA ARG A 151 28.86 0.13 -6.45
C ARG A 151 29.95 0.78 -5.62
N VAL A 152 30.05 0.47 -4.32
CA VAL A 152 31.13 0.99 -3.48
C VAL A 152 32.44 0.36 -3.92
N ASP A 153 33.43 1.20 -4.25
CA ASP A 153 34.75 0.75 -4.66
C ASP A 153 35.50 0.18 -3.44
N PRO A 154 35.87 -1.12 -3.44
CA PRO A 154 36.51 -1.77 -2.29
C PRO A 154 37.81 -1.09 -1.86
N VAL A 155 38.52 -0.43 -2.79
CA VAL A 155 39.76 0.30 -2.48
C VAL A 155 39.47 1.53 -1.62
N THR A 156 38.38 2.26 -1.91
CA THR A 156 37.97 3.42 -1.10
C THR A 156 37.41 3.01 0.26
N ALA A 157 36.76 1.85 0.35
CA ALA A 157 36.22 1.33 1.61
C ALA A 157 37.32 0.91 2.59
N LEU A 158 38.42 0.34 2.10
CA LEU A 158 39.59 -0.05 2.89
C LEU A 158 40.50 1.13 3.25
N ALA A 159 40.48 2.22 2.48
CA ALA A 159 41.27 3.41 2.76
C ALA A 159 40.65 4.35 3.82
N SER A 160 39.38 4.10 4.22
CA SER A 160 38.65 4.89 5.22
C SER A 160 38.67 4.32 6.65
N GLU A 161 39.41 3.24 6.87
CA GLU A 161 39.68 2.64 8.19
C GLU A 161 41.16 2.87 8.57
#